data_AF-A0A9X0EH51-F1
#
_entry.id   AF-A0A9X0EH51-F1
#
_cell.length_a   1.000
_cell.length_b   1.000
_cell.length_c   1.000
_cell.angle_alpha   90.00
_cell.angle_beta   90.00
_cell.angle_gamma   90.00
#
_symmetry.space_group_name_H-M   'P 1'
#
loop_
_entity.id
_entity.type
_entity.pdbx_description
1 polymer ?
#
loop_
_entity_poly.entity_id
_entity_poly.type
_entity_poly.pdbx_seq_one_letter_code
_entity_poly.pdbx_strand_id
1 'polypeptide(L)' 'MRTDQFVMKYSYGPHTLSVKANGGSVLVEKAVGTDWVTADTFATDGAWRLDLGNSPTRFTPKGGAAYEVAK' A
#
# COMPACT_ATOMS: atom_id res chain seq x y z
N MET A 1 6.99 -8.99 6.49
CA MET A 1 5.80 -8.58 5.71
C MET A 1 4.56 -8.53 6.60
N ARG A 2 3.85 -7.40 6.55
CA ARG A 2 2.55 -7.14 7.19
C ARG A 2 1.43 -7.86 6.46
N THR A 3 0.45 -8.34 7.21
CA THR A 3 -0.81 -8.91 6.71
C THR A 3 -2.02 -8.13 7.22
N ASP A 4 -1.78 -7.07 7.97
CA ASP A 4 -2.75 -6.14 8.52
C ASP A 4 -2.78 -4.84 7.71
N GLN A 5 -3.89 -4.11 7.85
CA GLN A 5 -4.01 -2.78 7.28
C GLN A 5 -3.09 -1.80 8.01
N PHE A 6 -2.31 -1.02 7.26
CA PHE A 6 -1.44 0.01 7.81
C PHE A 6 -1.75 1.38 7.21
N VAL A 7 -1.77 2.41 8.05
CA VAL A 7 -1.89 3.80 7.61
C VAL A 7 -0.58 4.53 7.85
N MET A 8 0.08 4.90 6.76
CA MET A 8 1.21 5.80 6.76
C MET A 8 0.71 7.24 6.75
N LYS A 9 0.84 7.95 7.87
CA LYS A 9 0.35 9.34 8.02
C LYS A 9 1.16 10.35 7.19
N TYR A 10 2.46 10.13 7.08
CA TYR A 10 3.39 10.99 6.36
C TYR A 10 4.30 10.15 5.49
N SER A 11 4.14 10.28 4.18
CA SER A 11 4.83 9.45 3.20
C SER A 11 5.96 10.18 2.49
N TYR A 12 6.47 11.30 3.01
CA TYR A 12 7.41 12.18 2.32
C TYR A 12 8.49 11.45 1.51
N GLY A 13 8.42 11.63 0.18
CA GLY A 13 9.36 11.07 -0.79
C GLY A 13 8.95 9.71 -1.37
N PRO A 14 9.83 9.12 -2.18
CA PRO A 14 9.61 7.81 -2.75
C PRO A 14 9.71 6.71 -1.67
N HIS A 15 8.88 5.68 -1.81
CA HIS A 15 8.94 4.45 -1.02
C HIS A 15 9.04 3.25 -1.94
N THR A 16 9.46 2.12 -1.40
CA THR A 16 9.35 0.81 -2.04
C THR A 16 8.29 0.01 -1.33
N LEU A 17 7.29 -0.46 -2.07
CA LEU A 17 6.32 -1.44 -1.62
C LEU A 17 6.75 -2.80 -2.16
N SER A 18 7.02 -3.75 -1.27
CA SER A 18 7.20 -5.17 -1.62
C SER A 18 5.89 -5.91 -1.33
N VAL A 19 5.41 -6.75 -2.26
CA VAL A 19 4.16 -7.50 -2.13
C VAL A 19 4.41 -8.96 -2.42
N LYS A 20 3.79 -9.79 -1.60
CA LYS A 20 3.55 -11.21 -1.83
C LYS A 20 2.04 -11.39 -1.92
N ALA A 21 1.52 -11.53 -3.13
CA ALA A 21 0.10 -11.51 -3.44
C ALA A 21 -0.63 -12.76 -2.90
N ASN A 22 -0.03 -13.95 -3.02
CA ASN A 22 -0.63 -15.23 -2.58
C ASN A 22 -2.06 -15.47 -3.10
N GLY A 23 -2.37 -15.06 -4.33
CA GLY A 23 -3.73 -15.13 -4.89
C GLY A 23 -4.66 -13.98 -4.45
N GLY A 24 -4.16 -13.06 -3.64
CA GLY A 24 -4.81 -11.82 -3.22
C GLY A 24 -4.19 -10.58 -3.85
N SER A 25 -4.34 -9.44 -3.17
CA SER A 25 -3.77 -8.17 -3.61
C SER A 25 -3.52 -7.21 -2.45
N VAL A 26 -2.76 -6.14 -2.70
CA VAL A 26 -2.56 -5.04 -1.77
C VAL A 26 -3.10 -3.78 -2.41
N LEU A 27 -4.12 -3.20 -1.77
CA LEU A 27 -4.67 -1.91 -2.17
C LEU A 27 -3.83 -0.80 -1.55
N VAL A 28 -3.46 0.19 -2.37
CA VAL A 28 -2.86 1.45 -1.90
C VAL A 28 -3.93 2.52 -2.06
N GLU A 29 -4.32 3.11 -0.95
CA GLU A 29 -5.45 4.01 -0.85
C GLU A 29 -5.00 5.37 -0.31
N LYS A 30 -5.66 6.44 -0.75
CA LYS A 30 -5.36 7.81 -0.34
C LYS A 30 -6.56 8.40 0.39
N ALA A 31 -6.28 9.15 1.46
CA ALA A 31 -7.31 9.84 2.21
C ALA A 31 -7.89 11.00 1.40
N VAL A 32 -9.22 11.06 1.30
CA VAL A 32 -9.98 12.16 0.67
C VAL A 32 -11.13 12.52 1.61
N GLY A 33 -10.98 13.64 2.34
CA GLY A 33 -11.92 13.98 3.42
C GLY A 33 -11.91 12.92 4.51
N THR A 34 -13.05 12.29 4.77
CA THR A 34 -13.20 11.16 5.71
C THR A 34 -13.07 9.79 5.05
N ASP A 35 -12.98 9.75 3.72
CA ASP A 35 -13.01 8.52 2.94
C ASP A 35 -11.61 8.12 2.47
N TRP A 36 -11.51 6.88 1.99
CA TRP A 36 -10.29 6.32 1.42
C TRP A 36 -10.58 5.84 0.01
N VAL A 37 -9.79 6.35 -0.95
CA VAL A 37 -9.94 6.04 -2.37
C VAL A 37 -8.74 5.22 -2.82
N THR A 38 -8.99 4.07 -3.46
CA THR A 38 -7.93 3.25 -4.05
C THR A 38 -7.24 4.01 -5.18
N ALA A 39 -5.95 4.26 -5.02
CA ALA A 39 -5.10 4.81 -6.06
C ALA A 39 -4.49 3.68 -6.91
N ASP A 40 -4.03 2.61 -6.26
CA ASP A 40 -3.39 1.46 -6.93
C ASP A 40 -3.79 0.13 -6.31
N THR A 41 -3.64 -0.95 -7.09
CA THR A 41 -3.84 -2.32 -6.66
C THR A 41 -2.71 -3.20 -7.18
N PHE A 42 -2.01 -3.88 -6.28
CA PHE A 42 -0.90 -4.78 -6.59
C PHE A 42 -1.31 -6.23 -6.35
N ALA A 43 -1.55 -6.97 -7.42
CA ALA A 43 -2.03 -8.37 -7.39
C ALA A 43 -0.99 -9.39 -7.88
N THR A 44 0.27 -8.99 -7.99
CA THR A 44 1.39 -9.84 -8.38
C THR A 44 2.51 -9.67 -7.38
N ASP A 45 3.36 -10.69 -7.22
CA ASP A 45 4.55 -10.60 -6.38
C ASP A 45 5.57 -9.64 -7.00
N GLY A 46 6.30 -8.89 -6.16
CA GLY A 46 7.28 -7.93 -6.66
C GLY A 46 7.61 -6.80 -5.69
N ALA A 47 8.37 -5.83 -6.19
CA ALA A 47 8.71 -4.60 -5.50
C ALA A 47 8.47 -3.41 -6.45
N TRP A 48 7.68 -2.44 -6.00
CA TRP A 48 7.32 -1.25 -6.78
C TRP A 48 7.76 0.01 -6.06
N ARG A 49 8.34 0.92 -6.83
CA ARG A 49 8.60 2.28 -6.36
C ARG A 49 7.29 3.05 -6.36
N LEU A 50 6.91 3.59 -5.21
CA LEU A 50 5.74 4.42 -5.03
C LEU A 50 6.16 5.86 -4.79
N ASP A 51 5.58 6.78 -5.55
CA ASP A 51 5.59 8.20 -5.19
C ASP A 51 4.28 8.52 -4.47
N LEU A 52 4.36 8.59 -3.15
CA LEU A 52 3.18 8.71 -2.29
C LEU A 52 2.78 10.17 -2.02
N GLY A 53 3.58 11.15 -2.47
CA GLY A 53 3.32 12.56 -2.22
C GLY A 53 3.14 12.91 -0.73
N ASN A 54 2.31 13.92 -0.47
CA ASN A 54 2.05 14.43 0.89
C ASN A 54 0.59 14.23 1.31
N SER A 55 0.10 12.99 1.27
CA SER A 55 -1.19 12.65 1.88
C SER A 55 -1.15 11.29 2.57
N PRO A 56 -1.95 11.08 3.63
CA PRO A 56 -2.02 9.80 4.31
C PRO A 56 -2.32 8.67 3.31
N THR A 57 -1.53 7.61 3.40
CA THR A 57 -1.62 6.44 2.52
C THR A 57 -1.97 5.23 3.35
N ARG A 58 -3.01 4.50 2.95
CA ARG A 58 -3.43 3.25 3.58
C ARG A 58 -3.08 2.09 2.67
N PHE A 59 -2.48 1.07 3.27
CA PHE A 59 -2.14 -0.19 2.63
C PHE A 59 -3.06 -1.26 3.19
N THR A 60 -3.86 -1.87 2.32
CA THR A 60 -4.87 -2.85 2.72
C THR A 60 -4.64 -4.17 1.98
N PRO A 61 -4.09 -5.21 2.64
CA PRO A 61 -3.99 -6.53 2.04
C PRO A 61 -5.37 -7.19 1.93
N LYS A 62 -5.57 -7.96 0.85
CA LYS A 62 -6.76 -8.75 0.54
C LYS A 62 -6.34 -10.16 0.15
N GLY A 63 -7.20 -11.15 0.39
CA GLY A 63 -7.03 -12.51 -0.15
C GLY A 63 -5.73 -13.21 0.25
N GLY A 64 -5.22 -12.99 1.47
CA GLY A 64 -3.98 -13.63 1.95
C GLY A 64 -2.68 -12.96 1.51
N ALA A 65 -2.77 -11.79 0.84
CA ALA A 65 -1.60 -11.01 0.49
C ALA A 65 -0.86 -10.49 1.73
N ALA A 66 0.45 -10.33 1.58
CA ALA A 66 1.33 -9.72 2.56
C ALA A 66 2.20 -8.66 1.87
N TYR A 67 2.66 -7.66 2.62
CA TYR A 67 3.45 -6.58 2.05
C TYR A 67 4.45 -5.99 3.03
N GLU A 68 5.36 -5.18 2.52
CA GLU A 68 6.30 -4.39 3.31
C GLU A 68 6.50 -3.04 2.64
N VAL A 69 6.61 -1.97 3.43
CA VAL A 69 6.87 -0.62 2.93
C VAL A 69 8.18 -0.15 3.54
N ALA A 70 9.14 0.18 2.68
CA ALA A 70 10.45 0.71 3.04
C ALA A 70 10.70 2.05 2.32
N LYS A 71 11.57 2.89 2.88
CA LYS A 71 12.01 4.15 2.26
C LYS A 71 13.25 3.94 1.42
#